data_AF-A0A6J4VVZ0-F1
#
_entry.id   AF-A0A6J4VVZ0-F1
#
_cell.length_a   1.000
_cell.length_b   1.000
_cell.length_c   1.000
_cell.angle_alpha   90.00
_cell.angle_beta   90.00
_cell.angle_gamma   90.00
#
_symmetry.space_group_name_H-M   'P 1'
#
loop_
_entity.id
_entity.type
_entity.pdbx_description
1 polymer ?
#
loop_
_entity_poly.entity_id
_entity_poly.type
_entity_poly.pdbx_seq_one_letter_code
_entity_poly.pdbx_strand_id
1 'polypeptide(L)' 'MDRLSHDEFHKLSLDELETLTGLTAPQGDADEDDYRSRAWESYKQDVTNEEEWVSIEGENAPEE' A
#
# COMPACT_ATOMS: atom_id res chain seq x y z
N MET A 1 2.49 -0.06 11.40
CA MET A 1 2.64 -1.39 10.78
C MET A 1 4.05 -1.52 10.22
N ASP A 2 4.62 -2.73 10.18
CA ASP A 2 5.89 -2.94 9.45
C ASP A 2 5.67 -2.65 7.95
N ARG A 3 6.49 -1.76 7.40
CA ARG A 3 6.39 -1.31 6.01
C ARG A 3 6.98 -2.42 5.12
N LEU A 4 6.20 -2.92 4.17
CA LEU A 4 6.68 -3.95 3.25
C LEU A 4 7.69 -3.35 2.29
N SER A 5 8.84 -4.00 2.15
CA SER A 5 9.82 -3.64 1.13
C SER A 5 9.29 -4.02 -0.26
N HIS A 6 9.74 -3.33 -1.32
CA HIS A 6 9.34 -3.63 -2.70
C HIS A 6 9.52 -5.13 -3.07
N ASP A 7 10.61 -5.74 -2.59
CA ASP A 7 10.90 -7.16 -2.80
C ASP A 7 9.93 -8.08 -2.05
N GLU A 8 9.49 -7.69 -0.84
CA GLU A 8 8.48 -8.43 -0.08
C GLU A 8 7.11 -8.29 -0.72
N PHE A 9 6.77 -7.09 -1.19
CA PHE A 9 5.53 -6.81 -1.91
C PHE A 9 5.40 -7.65 -3.20
N HIS A 10 6.49 -7.76 -3.97
CA HIS A 10 6.51 -8.58 -5.19
C HIS A 10 6.48 -10.09 -4.92
N LYS A 11 6.79 -10.53 -3.69
CA LYS A 11 6.68 -11.93 -3.26
C LYS A 11 5.27 -12.31 -2.83
N LEU A 12 4.39 -11.33 -2.59
CA LEU A 12 3.00 -11.58 -2.22
C LEU A 12 2.19 -12.11 -3.41
N SER A 13 1.20 -12.93 -3.09
CA SER A 13 0.23 -13.44 -4.04
C SER A 13 -0.71 -12.33 -4.53
N LEU A 14 -1.31 -12.48 -5.71
CA LEU A 14 -2.25 -11.47 -6.23
C LEU A 14 -3.46 -11.23 -5.32
N ASP A 15 -3.93 -12.28 -4.64
CA ASP A 15 -5.00 -12.24 -3.63
C ASP A 15 -4.60 -11.41 -2.39
N GLU A 16 -3.34 -11.56 -1.95
CA GLU A 16 -2.80 -10.76 -0.85
C GLU A 16 -2.66 -9.30 -1.26
N LEU A 17 -2.21 -9.04 -2.48
CA LEU A 17 -2.13 -7.69 -3.05
C LEU A 17 -3.52 -7.05 -3.20
N GLU A 18 -4.53 -7.83 -3.59
CA GLU A 18 -5.93 -7.37 -3.67
C GLU A 18 -6.46 -7.02 -2.28
N THR A 19 -6.18 -7.84 -1.28
CA THR A 19 -6.59 -7.58 0.11
C THR A 19 -5.88 -6.36 0.69
N LEU A 20 -4.60 -6.18 0.37
CA LEU A 20 -3.76 -5.11 0.91
C LEU A 20 -4.07 -3.75 0.27
N THR A 21 -4.33 -3.72 -1.04
CA THR A 21 -4.50 -2.47 -1.81
C THR A 21 -5.95 -2.19 -2.19
N GLY A 22 -6.83 -3.18 -2.07
CA GLY A 22 -8.21 -3.12 -2.54
C GLY A 22 -8.36 -3.17 -4.07
N LEU A 23 -7.28 -3.37 -4.82
CA LEU A 23 -7.31 -3.48 -6.28
C LEU A 23 -7.67 -4.89 -6.71
N THR A 24 -8.64 -5.04 -7.61
CA THR A 24 -9.03 -6.36 -8.10
C THR A 24 -7.91 -6.99 -8.92
N ALA A 25 -7.52 -8.21 -8.56
CA ALA A 25 -6.50 -8.96 -9.25
C ALA A 25 -6.95 -9.34 -10.68
N PRO A 26 -6.04 -9.28 -11.67
CA PRO A 26 -6.32 -9.72 -13.03
C PRO A 26 -6.65 -11.22 -13.07
N GLN A 27 -7.64 -11.61 -13.88
CA GLN A 27 -7.97 -13.02 -14.12
C GLN A 27 -7.38 -13.49 -15.45
N GLY A 28 -6.63 -14.59 -15.43
CA GLY A 28 -6.05 -15.21 -16.65
C GLY A 28 -4.73 -14.56 -17.10
N ASP A 29 -4.51 -14.44 -18.41
CA ASP A 29 -3.30 -13.89 -19.05
C ASP A 29 -3.17 -12.36 -18.98
N ALA A 30 -3.93 -11.69 -18.11
CA ALA A 30 -3.80 -10.24 -17.95
C ALA A 30 -2.45 -9.90 -17.31
N ASP A 31 -1.85 -8.79 -17.76
CA ASP A 31 -0.50 -8.36 -17.39
C ASP A 31 -0.33 -8.22 -15.86
N GLU A 32 0.15 -9.29 -15.23
CA GLU A 32 0.40 -9.38 -13.79
C GLU A 32 1.38 -8.29 -13.33
N ASP A 33 2.35 -7.95 -14.18
CA ASP A 33 3.37 -6.94 -13.92
C ASP A 33 2.76 -5.52 -13.86
N ASP A 34 1.81 -5.19 -14.75
CA ASP A 34 1.05 -3.93 -14.72
C ASP A 34 0.24 -3.82 -13.44
N TYR A 35 -0.46 -4.90 -13.08
CA TYR A 35 -1.23 -4.96 -11.83
C TYR A 35 -0.34 -4.76 -10.59
N ARG A 36 0.79 -5.47 -10.50
CA ARG A 36 1.72 -5.33 -9.37
C ARG A 36 2.27 -3.91 -9.27
N SER A 37 2.61 -3.29 -10.40
CA SER A 37 3.08 -1.91 -10.45
C SER A 37 2.03 -0.94 -9.88
N ARG A 38 0.77 -1.07 -10.31
CA ARG A 38 -0.35 -0.23 -9.84
C ARG A 38 -0.67 -0.46 -8.36
N ALA A 39 -0.66 -1.72 -7.92
CA ALA A 39 -0.83 -2.08 -6.52
C ALA A 39 0.28 -1.47 -5.65
N TRP A 40 1.53 -1.50 -6.12
CA TRP A 40 2.66 -0.90 -5.42
C TRP A 40 2.54 0.63 -5.31
N GLU A 41 2.09 1.31 -6.37
CA GLU A 41 1.84 2.75 -6.32
C GLU A 41 0.74 3.12 -5.32
N SER A 42 -0.35 2.35 -5.29
CA SER A 42 -1.43 2.52 -4.32
C SER A 42 -0.93 2.30 -2.89
N TYR A 43 -0.17 1.24 -2.65
CA TYR A 43 0.41 0.94 -1.33
C TYR A 43 1.36 2.04 -0.85
N LYS A 44 2.25 2.53 -1.71
CA LYS A 44 3.15 3.66 -1.38
C LYS A 44 2.36 4.91 -1.02
N GLN A 45 1.28 5.20 -1.75
CA GLN A 45 0.44 6.36 -1.48
C GLN A 45 -0.25 6.22 -0.13
N ASP A 46 -0.78 5.03 0.19
CA ASP A 46 -1.41 4.76 1.48
C ASP A 46 -0.42 4.88 2.65
N VAL A 47 0.77 4.29 2.51
CA VAL A 47 1.86 4.41 3.51
C VAL A 47 2.30 5.86 3.68
N THR A 48 2.46 6.61 2.58
CA THR A 48 2.85 8.03 2.63
C THR A 48 1.75 8.87 3.28
N ASN A 49 0.49 8.59 2.98
CA ASN A 49 -0.65 9.28 3.56
C ASN A 49 -0.77 8.94 5.07
N GLU A 50 -0.53 7.69 5.48
CA GLU A 50 -0.45 7.31 6.90
C GLU A 50 0.65 8.08 7.63
N GLU A 51 1.83 8.28 7.01
CA GLU A 51 2.88 9.14 7.58
C GLU A 51 2.43 10.60 7.72
N GLU A 52 1.68 11.14 6.77
CA GLU A 52 1.12 12.49 6.84
C GLU A 52 0.06 12.61 7.96
N TRP A 53 -0.85 11.64 8.10
CA TRP A 53 -1.87 11.65 9.16
C TRP A 53 -1.28 11.44 10.57
N VAL A 54 -0.29 10.56 10.72
CA VAL A 54 0.45 10.35 11.98
C VAL A 54 1.25 11.61 12.37
N SER A 55 1.76 12.36 11.39
CA SER A 55 2.49 13.60 11.65
C SER A 55 1.59 14.74 12.15
N ILE A 56 0.28 14.72 11.83
CA ILE A 56 -0.67 15.74 12.29
C ILE A 56 -1.14 15.49 13.73
N GLU A 57 -1.20 14.22 14.20
CA GLU A 57 -1.53 13.91 15.60
C GLU A 57 -0.42 14.31 16.60
N GLY A 58 0.79 14.59 16.14
CA GLY A 58 1.88 15.07 17.00
C GLY A 58 1.85 16.58 17.30
N GLU A 59 1.09 17.38 16.55
CA GLU A 59 1.13 18.85 16.61
C GLU A 59 -0.20 19.46 17.10
N ASN A 60 -1.08 18.67 17.73
CA ASN A 60 -2.34 19.12 18.32
C ASN A 60 -2.56 18.55 19.74
N ALA A 61 -1.54 18.56 20.59
CA ALA A 61 -1.79 18.63 22.02
C ALA A 61 -2.17 20.09 22.34
N PRO A 62 -3.42 20.41 22.75
CA PRO A 62 -3.71 21.74 23.27
C PRO A 62 -2.87 21.93 24.53
N GLU A 63 -1.90 22.85 24.48
CA GLU A 63 -1.21 23.31 25.68
C GLU A 63 -2.26 23.98 26.59
N GLU A 64 -2.59 23.33 27.72
CA GLU A 64 -3.46 23.87 28.78
C GLU A 64 -2.79 25.01 29.56
#